data_AF-A0A920QVH5-F1
#
_entry.id   AF-A0A920QVH5-F1
#
_cell.length_a   1.000
_cell.length_b   1.000
_cell.length_c   1.000
_cell.angle_alpha   90.00
_cell.angle_beta   90.00
_cell.angle_gamma   90.00
#
_symmetry.space_group_name_H-M   'P 1'
#
loop_
_entity.id
_entity.type
_entity.pdbx_description
1 polymer ?
#
loop_
_entity_poly.entity_id
_entity_poly.type
_entity_poly.pdbx_seq_one_letter_code
_entity_poly.pdbx_strand_id
1 'polypeptide(L)'
;MPLVSSMDHVGPITRCVGDAPLVLQAIGGPDHGDPLTLNDLVEDFSGQLEKTIEGMVVGVPRRYFFEGGDPEVIEVVEKSLAVFSELGAKLREVTLPDCDVAYEAANATFSEIVDANGDALAQNPHGFSAEFKKRYQAMAKYRGADYEAAQAYRVKFKRGIAEVMQHCDVLATPTSTVAAAPIEKRPPNHAKERRKNACIFDFTGQPSISVPCGFTREGLPVGLMLSGRVLEDSTVLRFARRSRGLLLGIRIIRRYQSHNDLFSYLYCLDGQQEMERREANSSCILFWDRCCLQRSCSRTAAPTGAHKSCRGGQRAAPSGGEC
;
A
#
# COMPACT_ATOMS: atom_id res chain seq x y z
N MET A 1 13.04 15.50 8.23
CA MET A 1 13.76 14.97 9.41
C MET A 1 13.88 13.47 9.22
N PRO A 2 15.09 12.92 9.16
CA PRO A 2 15.26 11.48 9.05
C PRO A 2 14.92 10.78 10.37
N LEU A 3 14.41 9.56 10.27
CA LEU A 3 14.32 8.61 11.36
C LEU A 3 15.51 7.64 11.28
N VAL A 4 15.66 6.97 10.14
CA VAL A 4 16.79 6.08 9.82
C VAL A 4 17.19 6.39 8.39
N SER A 5 18.13 7.31 8.19
CA SER A 5 18.52 7.82 6.86
C SER A 5 18.83 6.71 5.85
N SER A 6 19.39 5.57 6.30
CA SER A 6 19.69 4.44 5.41
C SER A 6 18.49 3.56 5.03
N MET A 7 17.29 3.85 5.54
CA MET A 7 16.05 3.08 5.34
C MET A 7 14.81 3.95 5.11
N ASP A 8 14.89 5.27 5.25
CA ASP A 8 13.74 6.15 5.08
C ASP A 8 13.36 6.25 3.60
N HIS A 9 12.06 6.14 3.32
CA HIS A 9 11.50 6.28 1.97
C HIS A 9 10.36 7.30 2.01
N VAL A 10 10.19 8.06 0.92
CA VAL A 10 9.06 8.98 0.72
C VAL A 10 8.14 8.40 -0.34
N GLY A 11 6.86 8.22 0.00
CA GLY A 11 5.86 7.69 -0.91
C GLY A 11 4.46 8.27 -0.64
N PRO A 12 3.57 8.27 -1.64
CA PRO A 12 2.24 8.83 -1.48
C PRO A 12 1.26 7.88 -0.79
N ILE A 13 0.33 8.46 -0.05
CA ILE A 13 -0.91 7.78 0.37
C ILE A 13 -2.04 8.37 -0.45
N THR A 14 -2.72 7.53 -1.23
CA THR A 14 -3.78 7.96 -2.15
C THR A 14 -5.09 7.24 -1.90
N ARG A 15 -6.18 7.79 -2.45
CA ARG A 15 -7.52 7.21 -2.35
C ARG A 15 -7.69 5.99 -3.25
N CYS A 16 -7.03 5.99 -4.40
CA CYS A 16 -7.03 4.86 -5.30
C CYS A 16 -5.63 4.66 -5.90
N VAL A 17 -5.37 3.43 -6.36
CA VAL A 17 -4.10 3.08 -7.03
C VAL A 17 -3.87 3.91 -8.29
N GLY A 18 -4.93 4.45 -8.92
CA GLY A 18 -4.80 5.31 -10.10
C GLY A 18 -4.12 6.66 -9.82
N ASP A 19 -4.21 7.16 -8.58
CA ASP A 19 -3.65 8.46 -8.20
C ASP A 19 -2.16 8.34 -7.81
N ALA A 20 -1.72 7.16 -7.33
CA ALA A 20 -0.35 6.96 -6.84
C ALA A 20 0.72 7.20 -7.93
N PRO A 21 0.57 6.70 -9.18
CA PRO A 21 1.47 7.02 -10.28
C PRO A 21 1.61 8.52 -10.55
N LEU A 22 0.53 9.30 -10.43
CA LEU A 22 0.56 10.74 -10.70
C LEU A 22 1.42 11.48 -9.66
N VAL A 23 1.27 11.11 -8.38
CA VAL A 23 2.05 11.71 -7.30
C VAL A 23 3.51 11.26 -7.39
N LEU A 24 3.77 9.96 -7.59
CA LEU A 24 5.12 9.43 -7.77
C LEU A 24 5.84 10.08 -8.95
N GLN A 25 5.14 10.29 -10.07
CA GLN A 25 5.71 10.97 -11.23
C GLN A 25 6.13 12.41 -10.91
N ALA A 26 5.39 13.09 -10.04
CA ALA A 26 5.64 14.48 -9.68
C ALA A 26 6.75 14.66 -8.63
N ILE A 27 6.94 13.68 -7.73
CA ILE A 27 7.94 13.76 -6.65
C ILE A 27 9.22 12.97 -6.95
N GLY A 28 9.19 12.06 -7.92
CA GLY A 28 10.32 11.23 -8.28
C GLY A 28 11.34 11.95 -9.14
N GLY A 29 12.61 11.64 -8.94
CA GLY A 29 13.72 12.10 -9.76
C GLY A 29 14.95 12.47 -8.93
N PRO A 30 16.07 12.76 -9.59
CA PRO A 30 17.29 13.15 -8.89
C PRO A 30 17.13 14.46 -8.11
N ASP A 31 17.40 14.43 -6.80
CA ASP A 31 17.64 15.59 -5.95
C ASP A 31 19.14 15.75 -5.66
N HIS A 32 19.75 16.83 -6.16
CA HIS A 32 21.17 17.14 -5.92
C HIS A 32 21.48 17.55 -4.47
N GLY A 33 20.45 17.90 -3.68
CA GLY A 33 20.57 18.19 -2.26
C GLY A 33 20.55 16.94 -1.36
N ASP A 34 20.16 15.79 -1.92
CA ASP A 34 20.10 14.51 -1.20
C ASP A 34 21.25 13.59 -1.65
N PRO A 35 22.25 13.31 -0.79
CA PRO A 35 23.37 12.44 -1.14
C PRO A 35 22.98 10.97 -1.31
N LEU A 36 21.76 10.56 -0.90
CA LEU A 36 21.26 9.19 -1.01
C LEU A 36 20.39 8.96 -2.24
N THR A 37 20.01 10.03 -2.92
CA THR A 37 19.21 9.96 -4.14
C THR A 37 19.92 9.14 -5.22
N LEU A 38 19.14 8.36 -5.95
CA LEU A 38 19.60 7.67 -7.15
C LEU A 38 19.48 8.59 -8.37
N ASN A 39 20.48 8.53 -9.27
CA ASN A 39 20.51 9.30 -10.50
C ASN A 39 19.84 8.57 -11.69
N ASP A 40 19.01 7.56 -11.41
CA ASP A 40 18.28 6.79 -12.41
C ASP A 40 17.13 7.58 -13.05
N LEU A 41 16.75 7.19 -14.26
CA LEU A 41 15.56 7.74 -14.91
C LEU A 41 14.31 7.24 -14.20
N VAL A 42 13.40 8.16 -13.88
CA VAL A 42 12.09 7.83 -13.33
C VAL A 42 11.27 7.10 -14.40
N GLU A 43 10.71 5.94 -14.05
CA GLU A 43 9.84 5.19 -14.95
C GLU A 43 8.58 6.01 -15.33
N ASP A 44 8.00 5.75 -16.50
CA ASP A 44 6.66 6.25 -16.84
C ASP A 44 5.59 5.43 -16.12
N PHE A 45 5.29 5.79 -14.87
CA PHE A 45 4.39 5.01 -14.03
C PHE A 45 2.97 4.91 -14.61
N SER A 46 2.48 5.98 -15.22
CA SER A 46 1.12 6.06 -15.75
C SER A 46 0.95 5.25 -17.04
N GLY A 47 1.95 5.26 -17.93
CA GLY A 47 1.96 4.45 -19.15
C GLY A 47 2.06 2.94 -18.90
N GLN A 48 2.62 2.51 -17.76
CA GLN A 48 2.73 1.09 -17.40
C GLN A 48 1.53 0.55 -16.61
N LEU A 49 0.72 1.44 -16.02
CA LEU A 49 -0.32 1.10 -15.05
C LEU A 49 -1.37 0.13 -15.60
N GLU A 50 -1.78 0.34 -16.87
CA GLU A 50 -2.86 -0.41 -17.50
C GLU A 50 -2.42 -1.67 -18.27
N LYS A 51 -1.15 -2.09 -18.13
CA LYS A 51 -0.65 -3.32 -18.76
C LYS A 51 -1.17 -4.58 -18.05
N THR A 52 -1.20 -5.69 -18.80
CA THR A 52 -1.61 -7.01 -18.28
C THR A 52 -0.57 -7.59 -17.30
N ILE A 53 -1.04 -8.46 -16.41
CA ILE A 53 -0.23 -9.30 -15.51
C ILE A 53 -0.32 -10.80 -15.87
N GLU A 54 -0.97 -11.12 -16.98
CA GLU A 54 -1.11 -12.50 -17.44
C GLU A 54 0.26 -13.16 -17.67
N GLY A 55 0.44 -14.36 -17.13
CA GLY A 55 1.68 -15.12 -17.19
C GLY A 55 2.78 -14.68 -16.21
N MET A 56 2.63 -13.52 -15.56
CA MET A 56 3.57 -13.03 -14.53
C MET A 56 3.46 -13.87 -13.25
N VAL A 57 4.51 -13.84 -12.42
CA VAL A 57 4.61 -14.69 -11.23
C VAL A 57 4.50 -13.87 -9.95
N VAL A 58 3.57 -14.24 -9.08
CA VAL A 58 3.42 -13.70 -7.73
C VAL A 58 4.06 -14.68 -6.76
N GLY A 59 5.19 -14.29 -6.16
CA GLY A 59 5.85 -15.02 -5.09
C GLY A 59 5.11 -14.83 -3.76
N VAL A 60 4.92 -15.90 -3.00
CA VAL A 60 4.23 -15.86 -1.72
C VAL A 60 5.13 -16.43 -0.62
N PRO A 61 5.87 -15.59 0.11
CA PRO A 61 6.76 -16.04 1.18
C PRO A 61 5.98 -16.25 2.48
N ARG A 62 5.44 -17.46 2.69
CA ARG A 62 4.57 -17.73 3.84
C ARG A 62 5.29 -17.66 5.18
N ARG A 63 6.47 -18.29 5.23
CA ARG A 63 7.33 -18.28 6.41
C ARG A 63 7.63 -16.85 6.82
N TYR A 64 7.60 -16.57 8.14
CA TYR A 64 7.75 -15.23 8.72
C TYR A 64 6.59 -14.24 8.46
N PHE A 65 6.17 -14.06 7.20
CA PHE A 65 5.21 -13.00 6.84
C PHE A 65 3.75 -13.31 7.20
N PHE A 66 3.39 -14.59 7.33
CA PHE A 66 2.03 -15.03 7.67
C PHE A 66 1.93 -15.63 9.08
N GLU A 67 3.03 -15.67 9.83
CA GLU A 67 3.10 -16.29 11.16
C GLU A 67 2.86 -15.27 12.30
N GLY A 68 2.48 -15.75 13.49
CA GLY A 68 2.44 -14.95 14.73
C GLY A 68 1.35 -13.87 14.84
N GLY A 69 0.50 -13.75 13.82
CA GLY A 69 -0.56 -12.75 13.71
C GLY A 69 -1.97 -13.22 14.07
N ASP A 70 -2.94 -12.38 13.71
CA ASP A 70 -4.36 -12.65 13.76
C ASP A 70 -4.75 -13.62 12.62
N PRO A 71 -5.26 -14.84 12.92
CA PRO A 71 -5.66 -15.81 11.91
C PRO A 71 -6.69 -15.26 10.92
N GLU A 72 -7.54 -14.34 11.33
CA GLU A 72 -8.53 -13.73 10.45
C GLU A 72 -7.89 -12.83 9.40
N VAL A 73 -6.91 -12.02 9.81
CA VAL A 73 -6.11 -11.19 8.87
C VAL A 73 -5.41 -12.09 7.85
N ILE A 74 -4.80 -13.17 8.32
CA ILE A 74 -4.11 -14.15 7.47
C ILE A 74 -5.07 -14.79 6.48
N GLU A 75 -6.25 -15.24 6.93
CA GLU A 75 -7.27 -15.85 6.07
C GLU A 75 -7.76 -14.87 4.99
N VAL A 76 -8.00 -13.60 5.34
CA VAL A 76 -8.42 -12.57 4.38
C VAL A 76 -7.36 -12.35 3.31
N VAL A 77 -6.09 -12.25 3.71
CA VAL A 77 -4.98 -12.09 2.76
C VAL A 77 -4.84 -13.33 1.87
N GLU A 78 -4.91 -14.54 2.43
CA GLU A 78 -4.83 -15.79 1.65
C GLU A 78 -5.90 -15.87 0.57
N LYS A 79 -7.15 -15.56 0.90
CA LYS A 79 -8.26 -15.53 -0.07
C LYS A 79 -8.02 -14.46 -1.15
N SER A 80 -7.45 -13.32 -0.77
CA SER A 80 -7.17 -12.22 -1.70
C SER A 80 -6.19 -12.61 -2.82
N LEU A 81 -5.26 -13.54 -2.55
CA LEU A 81 -4.27 -13.97 -3.54
C LEU A 81 -4.90 -14.65 -4.76
N ALA A 82 -6.08 -15.27 -4.62
CA ALA A 82 -6.78 -15.96 -5.70
C ALA A 82 -7.12 -15.03 -6.89
N VAL A 83 -7.34 -13.73 -6.63
CA VAL A 83 -7.62 -12.74 -7.67
C VAL A 83 -6.48 -12.64 -8.68
N PHE A 84 -5.22 -12.84 -8.28
CA PHE A 84 -4.12 -12.83 -9.24
C PHE A 84 -4.16 -14.03 -10.19
N SER A 85 -4.53 -15.21 -9.70
CA SER A 85 -4.74 -16.40 -10.54
C SER A 85 -5.87 -16.21 -11.54
N GLU A 86 -6.99 -15.62 -11.09
CA GLU A 86 -8.13 -15.30 -11.97
C GLU A 86 -7.78 -14.31 -13.08
N LEU A 87 -6.81 -13.43 -12.82
CA LEU A 87 -6.27 -12.46 -13.77
C LEU A 87 -5.10 -13.02 -14.62
N GLY A 88 -4.84 -14.33 -14.52
CA GLY A 88 -3.87 -15.05 -15.35
C GLY A 88 -2.43 -15.04 -14.82
N ALA A 89 -2.16 -14.50 -13.63
CA ALA A 89 -0.86 -14.60 -13.00
C ALA A 89 -0.67 -15.98 -12.33
N LYS A 90 0.58 -16.37 -12.11
CA LYS A 90 0.94 -17.64 -11.47
C LYS A 90 1.35 -17.40 -10.03
N LEU A 91 0.64 -18.00 -9.08
CA LEU A 91 1.07 -18.01 -7.68
C LEU A 91 2.20 -19.03 -7.50
N ARG A 92 3.27 -18.62 -6.82
CA ARG A 92 4.40 -19.48 -6.49
C ARG A 92 4.78 -19.29 -5.03
N GLU A 93 4.79 -20.37 -4.26
CA GLU A 93 5.38 -20.33 -2.92
C GLU A 93 6.90 -20.16 -3.03
N VAL A 94 7.45 -19.24 -2.24
CA VAL A 94 8.88 -18.94 -2.21
C VAL A 94 9.35 -18.82 -0.76
N THR A 95 10.65 -18.90 -0.53
CA THR A 95 11.23 -18.75 0.80
C THR A 95 12.26 -17.63 0.78
N LEU A 96 12.08 -16.63 1.65
CA LEU A 96 13.12 -15.63 1.89
C LEU A 96 14.09 -16.11 2.99
N PRO A 97 15.39 -15.78 2.88
CA PRO A 97 16.40 -16.26 3.81
C PRO A 97 16.35 -15.53 5.15
N ASP A 98 16.23 -16.23 6.27
CA ASP A 98 16.51 -15.71 7.63
C ASP A 98 15.89 -14.33 7.96
N CYS A 99 14.60 -14.13 7.66
CA CYS A 99 13.89 -12.86 7.91
C CYS A 99 13.92 -12.41 9.38
N ASP A 100 13.93 -13.33 10.35
CA ASP A 100 14.07 -12.98 11.76
C ASP A 100 15.42 -12.31 12.06
N VAL A 101 16.50 -12.81 11.47
CA VAL A 101 17.83 -12.22 11.61
C VAL A 101 17.89 -10.87 10.89
N ALA A 102 17.25 -10.76 9.71
CA ALA A 102 17.13 -9.48 9.01
C ALA A 102 16.39 -8.43 9.82
N TYR A 103 15.32 -8.80 10.52
CA TYR A 103 14.58 -7.90 11.39
C TYR A 103 15.42 -7.39 12.56
N GLU A 104 16.23 -8.26 13.18
CA GLU A 104 17.13 -7.83 14.26
C GLU A 104 18.30 -6.98 13.75
N ALA A 105 18.85 -7.31 12.57
CA ALA A 105 19.83 -6.45 11.90
C ALA A 105 19.23 -5.07 11.57
N ALA A 106 17.98 -5.02 11.09
CA ALA A 106 17.28 -3.76 10.89
C ALA A 106 17.12 -2.99 12.22
N ASN A 107 16.77 -3.65 13.33
CA ASN A 107 16.70 -2.97 14.63
C ASN A 107 18.05 -2.35 15.05
N ALA A 108 19.19 -2.95 14.71
CA ALA A 108 20.50 -2.34 14.99
C ALA A 108 20.74 -1.08 14.16
N THR A 109 20.22 -0.99 12.93
CA THR A 109 20.33 0.24 12.10
C THR A 109 19.44 1.38 12.59
N PHE A 110 18.42 1.11 13.42
CA PHE A 110 17.67 2.17 14.12
C PHE A 110 18.52 2.97 15.11
N SER A 111 19.77 2.58 15.38
CA SER A 111 20.74 3.41 16.09
C SER A 111 20.99 4.76 15.40
N GLU A 112 20.74 4.88 14.09
CA GLU A 112 20.77 6.16 13.36
C GLU A 112 19.82 7.23 13.93
N ILE A 113 18.75 6.83 14.64
CA ILE A 113 17.85 7.77 15.34
C ILE A 113 18.63 8.64 16.34
N VAL A 114 19.67 8.07 16.97
CA VAL A 114 20.49 8.73 17.98
C VAL A 114 21.25 9.89 17.35
N ASP A 115 21.81 9.68 16.17
CA ASP A 115 22.48 10.71 15.38
C ASP A 115 21.46 11.76 14.90
N ALA A 116 20.37 11.31 14.29
CA ALA A 116 19.36 12.20 13.70
C ALA A 116 18.63 13.11 14.70
N ASN A 117 18.52 12.70 15.97
CA ASN A 117 17.68 13.39 16.96
C ASN A 117 18.38 13.74 18.28
N GLY A 118 19.65 13.35 18.46
CA GLY A 118 20.37 13.49 19.72
C GLY A 118 20.48 14.93 20.20
N ASP A 119 20.88 15.84 19.32
CA ASP A 119 21.00 17.28 19.62
C ASP A 119 19.64 17.91 19.95
N ALA A 120 18.62 17.61 19.15
CA ALA A 120 17.26 18.11 19.38
C ALA A 120 16.70 17.62 20.73
N LEU A 121 16.93 16.35 21.05
CA LEU A 121 16.52 15.76 22.32
C LEU A 121 17.29 16.36 23.51
N ALA A 122 18.58 16.66 23.35
CA ALA A 122 19.39 17.30 24.38
C ALA A 122 18.97 18.76 24.64
N GLN A 123 18.67 19.51 23.58
CA GLN A 123 18.28 20.92 23.65
C GLN A 123 16.87 21.12 24.21
N ASN A 124 15.91 20.28 23.80
CA ASN A 124 14.53 20.35 24.29
C ASN A 124 13.98 18.97 24.68
N PRO A 125 14.41 18.41 25.83
CA PRO A 125 13.90 17.12 26.28
C PRO A 125 12.39 17.12 26.46
N HIS A 126 11.79 18.22 26.91
CA HIS A 126 10.34 18.32 27.15
C HIS A 126 9.51 18.30 25.86
N GLY A 127 10.10 18.60 24.71
CA GLY A 127 9.46 18.50 23.40
C GLY A 127 9.22 17.06 22.90
N PHE A 128 9.82 16.06 23.56
CA PHE A 128 9.71 14.66 23.15
C PHE A 128 8.83 13.82 24.07
N SER A 129 8.01 12.96 23.46
CA SER A 129 7.15 12.02 24.18
C SER A 129 7.96 11.00 24.99
N ALA A 130 7.33 10.46 26.05
CA ALA A 130 7.94 9.40 26.85
C ALA A 130 8.21 8.13 26.03
N GLU A 131 7.33 7.82 25.06
CA GLU A 131 7.49 6.67 24.16
C GLU A 131 8.73 6.82 23.26
N PHE A 132 8.94 8.01 22.68
CA PHE A 132 10.13 8.28 21.89
C PHE A 132 11.40 8.16 22.73
N LYS A 133 11.44 8.79 23.92
CA LYS A 133 12.61 8.72 24.82
C LYS A 133 12.97 7.28 25.20
N LYS A 134 11.96 6.45 25.50
CA LYS A 134 12.16 5.02 25.80
C LYS A 134 12.76 4.28 24.61
N ARG A 135 12.26 4.54 23.40
CA ARG A 135 12.79 3.95 22.17
C ARG A 135 14.23 4.43 21.90
N TYR A 136 14.47 5.73 21.97
CA TYR A 136 15.79 6.35 21.82
C TYR A 136 16.81 5.72 22.78
N GLN A 137 16.49 5.61 24.07
CA GLN A 137 17.35 4.99 25.08
C GLN A 137 17.65 3.51 24.78
N ALA A 138 16.73 2.78 24.17
CA ALA A 138 16.97 1.41 23.74
C ALA A 138 17.92 1.38 22.53
N MET A 139 17.74 2.26 21.55
CA MET A 139 18.59 2.32 20.36
C MET A 139 20.00 2.83 20.66
N ALA A 140 20.15 3.74 21.63
CA ALA A 140 21.43 4.27 22.09
C ALA A 140 22.36 3.23 22.75
N LYS A 141 21.88 2.00 22.96
CA LYS A 141 22.69 0.89 23.47
C LYS A 141 23.48 0.16 22.39
N TYR A 142 23.08 0.27 21.12
CA TYR A 142 23.80 -0.33 20.02
C TYR A 142 25.16 0.34 19.86
N ARG A 143 26.19 -0.47 19.63
CA ARG A 143 27.57 -0.03 19.39
C ARG A 143 27.84 0.02 17.90
N GLY A 144 28.89 0.74 17.50
CA GLY A 144 29.32 0.79 16.10
C GLY A 144 29.54 -0.60 15.47
N ALA A 145 30.06 -1.55 16.24
CA ALA A 145 30.23 -2.94 15.78
C ALA A 145 28.90 -3.65 15.48
N ASP A 146 27.83 -3.34 16.22
CA ASP A 146 26.50 -3.90 15.97
C ASP A 146 25.92 -3.34 14.66
N TYR A 147 26.12 -2.03 14.43
CA TYR A 147 25.73 -1.36 13.19
C TYR A 147 26.50 -1.89 11.98
N GLU A 148 27.82 -2.04 12.10
CA GLU A 148 28.68 -2.59 11.05
C GLU A 148 28.27 -4.03 10.69
N ALA A 149 28.03 -4.88 11.70
CA ALA A 149 27.53 -6.24 11.49
C ALA A 149 26.17 -6.25 10.79
N ALA A 150 25.27 -5.33 11.16
CA ALA A 150 23.95 -5.19 10.52
C ALA A 150 24.05 -4.76 9.06
N GLN A 151 24.93 -3.82 8.72
CA GLN A 151 25.16 -3.40 7.33
C GLN A 151 25.79 -4.51 6.48
N ALA A 152 26.77 -5.24 7.03
CA ALA A 152 27.34 -6.40 6.36
C ALA A 152 26.27 -7.48 6.10
N TYR A 153 25.40 -7.73 7.08
CA TYR A 153 24.27 -8.65 6.92
C TYR A 153 23.25 -8.14 5.88
N ARG A 154 22.94 -6.83 5.87
CA ARG A 154 22.03 -6.21 4.89
C ARG A 154 22.47 -6.52 3.46
N VAL A 155 23.77 -6.41 3.15
CA VAL A 155 24.31 -6.73 1.81
C VAL A 155 24.05 -8.20 1.45
N LYS A 156 24.33 -9.13 2.37
CA LYS A 156 24.06 -10.56 2.15
C LYS A 156 22.56 -10.82 1.93
N PHE A 157 21.71 -10.23 2.76
CA PHE A 157 20.27 -10.44 2.72
C PHE A 157 19.64 -9.85 1.46
N LYS A 158 20.07 -8.65 1.01
CA LYS A 158 19.66 -8.06 -0.28
C LYS A 158 19.95 -8.98 -1.45
N ARG A 159 21.13 -9.63 -1.49
CA ARG A 159 21.46 -10.61 -2.53
C ARG A 159 20.52 -11.81 -2.51
N GLY A 160 20.22 -12.34 -1.32
CA GLY A 160 19.28 -13.45 -1.18
C GLY A 160 17.87 -13.12 -1.65
N ILE A 161 17.34 -11.92 -1.34
CA ILE A 161 16.05 -11.51 -1.90
C ILE A 161 16.14 -11.34 -3.43
N ALA A 162 17.21 -10.74 -3.95
CA ALA A 162 17.38 -10.57 -5.39
C ALA A 162 17.39 -11.91 -6.13
N GLU A 163 18.01 -12.95 -5.57
CA GLU A 163 17.99 -14.34 -6.11
C GLU A 163 16.56 -14.89 -6.16
N VAL A 164 15.78 -14.74 -5.09
CA VAL A 164 14.36 -15.17 -5.09
C VAL A 164 13.55 -14.39 -6.13
N MET A 165 13.78 -13.08 -6.26
CA MET A 165 13.10 -12.21 -7.22
C MET A 165 13.45 -12.50 -8.69
N GLN A 166 14.47 -13.31 -8.99
CA GLN A 166 14.68 -13.84 -10.36
C GLN A 166 13.55 -14.79 -10.80
N HIS A 167 12.74 -15.26 -9.85
CA HIS A 167 11.72 -16.27 -10.07
C HIS A 167 10.29 -15.76 -9.85
N CYS A 168 10.12 -14.50 -9.44
CA CYS A 168 8.83 -13.84 -9.25
C CYS A 168 8.92 -12.35 -9.62
N ASP A 169 7.82 -11.79 -10.12
CA ASP A 169 7.72 -10.39 -10.49
C ASP A 169 7.34 -9.48 -9.32
N VAL A 170 6.52 -10.01 -8.41
CA VAL A 170 6.19 -9.37 -7.13
C VAL A 170 6.12 -10.41 -6.02
N LEU A 171 6.37 -9.99 -4.79
CA LEU A 171 6.05 -10.72 -3.58
C LEU A 171 4.73 -10.22 -3.00
N ALA A 172 3.87 -11.12 -2.55
CA ALA A 172 2.59 -10.81 -1.93
C ALA A 172 2.57 -11.28 -0.48
N THR A 173 2.35 -10.34 0.46
CA THR A 173 2.37 -10.59 1.91
C THR A 173 1.29 -9.76 2.62
N PRO A 174 0.86 -10.13 3.85
CA PRO A 174 0.08 -9.21 4.67
C PRO A 174 0.89 -7.93 4.91
N THR A 175 0.26 -6.75 4.77
CA THR A 175 0.93 -5.49 5.17
C THR A 175 1.21 -5.49 6.67
N SER A 176 0.22 -5.90 7.44
CA SER A 176 0.28 -6.14 8.89
C SER A 176 -0.30 -7.53 9.14
N THR A 177 0.26 -8.26 10.09
CA THR A 177 -0.29 -9.56 10.51
C THR A 177 -1.40 -9.43 11.55
N VAL A 178 -1.75 -8.21 11.96
CA VAL A 178 -2.80 -7.91 12.94
C VAL A 178 -3.69 -6.76 12.49
N ALA A 179 -4.96 -6.78 12.88
CA ALA A 179 -5.90 -5.69 12.65
C ALA A 179 -5.61 -4.47 13.55
N ALA A 180 -6.30 -3.36 13.31
CA ALA A 180 -6.18 -2.18 14.15
C ALA A 180 -6.66 -2.48 15.59
N ALA A 181 -5.87 -2.12 16.59
CA ALA A 181 -6.26 -2.23 18.00
C ALA A 181 -6.72 -0.86 18.54
N PRO A 182 -7.69 -0.83 19.48
CA PRO A 182 -8.04 0.41 20.19
C PRO A 182 -6.81 1.01 20.89
N ILE A 183 -6.72 2.34 20.92
CA ILE A 183 -5.56 3.07 21.45
C ILE A 183 -5.21 2.64 22.88
N GLU A 184 -6.24 2.46 23.71
CA GLU A 184 -6.10 2.11 25.14
C GLU A 184 -5.90 0.61 25.39
N LYS A 185 -6.13 -0.25 24.38
CA LYS A 185 -6.15 -1.72 24.52
C LYS A 185 -5.18 -2.41 23.57
N ARG A 186 -4.00 -1.81 23.36
CA ARG A 186 -2.97 -2.37 22.47
C ARG A 186 -2.37 -3.65 23.07
N PRO A 187 -2.41 -4.80 22.35
CA PRO A 187 -1.73 -6.01 22.79
C PRO A 187 -0.20 -5.83 22.87
N PRO A 188 0.51 -6.57 23.76
CA PRO A 188 1.95 -6.41 23.98
C PRO A 188 2.84 -6.52 22.72
N ASN A 189 2.47 -7.37 21.75
CA ASN A 189 3.24 -7.58 20.51
C ASN A 189 2.67 -6.83 19.30
N HIS A 190 1.59 -6.07 19.47
CA HIS A 190 0.88 -5.43 18.35
C HIS A 190 1.78 -4.51 17.53
N ALA A 191 2.67 -3.76 18.19
CA ALA A 191 3.62 -2.88 17.50
C ALA A 191 4.64 -3.63 16.64
N LYS A 192 5.07 -4.84 17.06
CA LYS A 192 5.97 -5.70 16.28
C LYS A 192 5.23 -6.29 15.08
N GLU A 193 4.09 -6.92 15.33
CA GLU A 193 3.28 -7.57 14.31
C GLU A 193 2.79 -6.60 13.22
N ARG A 194 2.49 -5.35 13.59
CA ARG A 194 2.11 -4.30 12.63
C ARG A 194 3.24 -3.88 11.68
N ARG A 195 4.50 -4.02 12.08
CA ARG A 195 5.65 -3.45 11.33
C ARG A 195 6.59 -4.48 10.73
N LYS A 196 6.59 -5.72 11.22
CA LYS A 196 7.66 -6.69 10.90
C LYS A 196 7.78 -6.98 9.41
N ASN A 197 6.65 -7.08 8.70
CA ASN A 197 6.63 -7.37 7.27
C ASN A 197 7.19 -6.20 6.46
N ALA A 198 6.70 -4.97 6.70
CA ALA A 198 7.20 -3.77 6.02
C ALA A 198 8.69 -3.51 6.29
N CYS A 199 9.14 -3.74 7.54
CA CYS A 199 10.52 -3.55 7.95
C CYS A 199 11.52 -4.36 7.12
N ILE A 200 11.12 -5.53 6.59
CA ILE A 200 11.98 -6.32 5.70
C ILE A 200 12.25 -5.53 4.41
N PHE A 201 11.22 -4.97 3.79
CA PHE A 201 11.35 -4.25 2.52
C PHE A 201 11.96 -2.86 2.69
N ASP A 202 11.76 -2.19 3.83
CA ASP A 202 12.51 -0.98 4.18
C ASP A 202 14.02 -1.27 4.30
N PHE A 203 14.37 -2.42 4.89
CA PHE A 203 15.75 -2.81 5.12
C PHE A 203 16.48 -3.19 3.82
N THR A 204 15.74 -3.65 2.82
CA THR A 204 16.32 -4.10 1.54
C THR A 204 16.09 -3.15 0.37
N GLY A 205 15.13 -2.21 0.47
CA GLY A 205 14.88 -1.12 -0.47
C GLY A 205 13.98 -1.50 -1.65
N GLN A 206 13.13 -2.52 -1.52
CA GLN A 206 12.19 -2.90 -2.59
C GLN A 206 11.00 -1.93 -2.60
N PRO A 207 10.57 -1.48 -3.79
CA PRO A 207 9.34 -0.72 -3.90
C PRO A 207 8.18 -1.59 -3.45
N SER A 208 7.33 -1.02 -2.59
CA SER A 208 6.23 -1.75 -1.96
C SER A 208 4.97 -0.88 -1.92
N ILE A 209 3.81 -1.50 -2.17
CA ILE A 209 2.51 -0.85 -2.03
C ILE A 209 1.60 -1.68 -1.14
N SER A 210 0.86 -1.02 -0.24
CA SER A 210 -0.24 -1.63 0.50
C SER A 210 -1.56 -1.28 -0.18
N VAL A 211 -2.36 -2.29 -0.51
CA VAL A 211 -3.71 -2.13 -1.03
C VAL A 211 -4.72 -2.80 -0.09
N PRO A 212 -5.92 -2.22 0.14
CA PRO A 212 -6.95 -2.91 0.89
C PRO A 212 -7.38 -4.19 0.17
N CYS A 213 -7.48 -5.30 0.91
CA CYS A 213 -7.78 -6.62 0.36
C CYS A 213 -8.96 -7.32 1.04
N GLY A 214 -9.62 -6.65 1.98
CA GLY A 214 -10.80 -7.16 2.68
C GLY A 214 -10.98 -6.52 4.05
N PHE A 215 -11.86 -7.12 4.85
CA PHE A 215 -12.20 -6.68 6.19
C PHE A 215 -12.27 -7.88 7.14
N THR A 216 -11.96 -7.65 8.42
CA THR A 216 -12.31 -8.59 9.50
C THR A 216 -13.83 -8.61 9.72
N ARG A 217 -14.32 -9.57 10.50
CA ARG A 217 -15.72 -9.69 10.95
C ARG A 217 -16.19 -8.45 11.69
N GLU A 218 -15.28 -7.77 12.38
CA GLU A 218 -15.54 -6.51 13.08
C GLU A 218 -15.51 -5.28 12.15
N GLY A 219 -15.29 -5.48 10.85
CA GLY A 219 -15.25 -4.40 9.85
C GLY A 219 -13.94 -3.62 9.83
N LEU A 220 -12.84 -4.17 10.37
CA LEU A 220 -11.53 -3.54 10.32
C LEU A 220 -10.82 -3.87 9.00
N PRO A 221 -10.20 -2.88 8.31
CA PRO A 221 -9.58 -3.10 7.01
C PRO A 221 -8.33 -3.98 7.12
N VAL A 222 -8.15 -4.84 6.13
CA VAL A 222 -6.96 -5.70 5.96
C VAL A 222 -6.20 -5.26 4.71
N GLY A 223 -4.87 -5.18 4.82
CA GLY A 223 -3.98 -4.75 3.73
C GLY A 223 -3.16 -5.90 3.17
N LEU A 224 -3.12 -5.98 1.83
CA LEU A 224 -2.19 -6.79 1.06
C LEU A 224 -1.03 -5.91 0.62
N MET A 225 0.19 -6.31 0.96
CA MET A 225 1.41 -5.67 0.50
C MET A 225 1.98 -6.40 -0.70
N LEU A 226 2.30 -5.63 -1.75
CA LEU A 226 2.97 -6.10 -2.95
C LEU A 226 4.34 -5.44 -3.03
N SER A 227 5.40 -6.24 -3.14
CA SER A 227 6.80 -5.75 -3.18
C SER A 227 7.49 -6.22 -4.45
N GLY A 228 8.08 -5.30 -5.21
CA GLY A 228 8.70 -5.57 -6.51
C GLY A 228 10.23 -5.67 -6.44
N ARG A 229 10.86 -5.72 -7.61
CA ARG A 229 12.32 -5.59 -7.71
C ARG A 229 12.70 -4.13 -7.49
N VAL A 230 13.94 -3.92 -7.05
CA VAL A 230 14.49 -2.56 -6.88
C VAL A 230 14.39 -1.81 -8.20
N LEU A 231 13.83 -0.59 -8.18
CA LEU A 231 13.55 0.26 -9.35
C LEU A 231 12.50 -0.29 -10.33
N GLU A 232 11.63 -1.22 -9.90
CA GLU A 232 10.48 -1.70 -10.68
C GLU A 232 9.13 -1.33 -10.03
N ASP A 233 9.01 -0.09 -9.56
CA ASP A 233 7.77 0.48 -9.00
C ASP A 233 6.59 0.34 -9.98
N SER A 234 6.84 0.50 -11.28
CA SER A 234 5.81 0.35 -12.31
C SER A 234 5.17 -1.05 -12.33
N THR A 235 5.94 -2.11 -12.04
CA THR A 235 5.45 -3.49 -11.90
C THR A 235 4.54 -3.60 -10.68
N VAL A 236 4.96 -3.03 -9.55
CA VAL A 236 4.18 -3.05 -8.30
C VAL A 236 2.84 -2.32 -8.47
N LEU A 237 2.86 -1.12 -9.07
CA LEU A 237 1.68 -0.32 -9.37
C LEU A 237 0.73 -1.05 -10.32
N ARG A 238 1.26 -1.77 -11.32
CA ARG A 238 0.46 -2.60 -12.24
C ARG A 238 -0.28 -3.70 -11.50
N PHE A 239 0.39 -4.47 -10.64
CA PHE A 239 -0.29 -5.50 -9.84
C PHE A 239 -1.36 -4.91 -8.93
N ALA A 240 -1.07 -3.81 -8.23
CA ALA A 240 -2.05 -3.10 -7.41
C ALA A 240 -3.24 -2.57 -8.22
N ARG A 241 -3.01 -2.13 -9.47
CA ARG A 241 -4.09 -1.66 -10.35
C ARG A 241 -5.04 -2.78 -10.74
N ARG A 242 -4.51 -3.99 -10.92
CA ARG A 242 -5.24 -5.22 -11.28
C ARG A 242 -5.99 -5.79 -10.09
N SER A 243 -5.48 -5.58 -8.87
CA SER A 243 -6.12 -6.02 -7.63
C SER A 243 -7.35 -5.19 -7.23
N ARG A 244 -7.85 -4.27 -8.07
CA ARG A 244 -9.14 -3.58 -7.81
C ARG A 244 -10.31 -4.55 -7.63
N GLY A 245 -10.20 -5.78 -8.14
CA GLY A 245 -11.15 -6.86 -7.92
C GLY A 245 -11.29 -7.32 -6.47
N LEU A 246 -10.27 -7.09 -5.63
CA LEU A 246 -10.25 -7.49 -4.22
C LEU A 246 -11.41 -6.93 -3.39
N LEU A 247 -12.00 -5.82 -3.83
CA LEU A 247 -13.09 -5.13 -3.13
C LEU A 247 -14.41 -5.13 -3.92
N LEU A 248 -14.51 -5.83 -5.06
CA LEU A 248 -15.68 -5.75 -5.98
C LEU A 248 -16.98 -6.38 -5.44
N GLY A 249 -17.00 -6.92 -4.22
CA GLY A 249 -18.20 -7.34 -3.48
C GLY A 249 -18.58 -6.41 -2.30
N ILE A 250 -18.05 -5.20 -2.27
CA ILE A 250 -18.20 -4.28 -1.14
C ILE A 250 -19.05 -3.08 -1.60
N ARG A 251 -20.36 -3.15 -1.35
CA ARG A 251 -21.29 -2.03 -1.57
C ARG A 251 -21.14 -0.97 -0.48
N ILE A 252 -21.15 0.30 -0.89
CA ILE A 252 -21.23 1.46 0.01
C ILE A 252 -22.68 1.58 0.51
N ILE A 253 -22.95 1.31 1.80
CA ILE A 253 -24.34 1.21 2.30
C ILE A 253 -24.81 2.45 3.10
N ARG A 254 -23.94 3.28 3.70
CA ARG A 254 -24.39 4.48 4.44
C ARG A 254 -23.53 5.73 4.24
N ARG A 255 -24.22 6.86 4.03
CA ARG A 255 -23.71 8.24 4.16
C ARG A 255 -23.66 8.60 5.65
N TYR A 256 -22.51 9.04 6.13
CA TYR A 256 -22.34 9.65 7.44
C TYR A 256 -22.25 11.18 7.26
N GLN A 257 -23.12 11.94 7.92
CA GLN A 257 -22.95 13.40 8.07
C GLN A 257 -22.00 13.63 9.24
N SER A 258 -20.82 14.18 8.98
CA SER A 258 -20.00 14.78 10.03
C SER A 258 -20.52 16.20 10.33
N HIS A 259 -20.24 16.73 11.52
CA HIS A 259 -20.65 18.07 11.98
C HIS A 259 -20.13 19.24 11.11
N ASN A 260 -19.34 18.98 10.05
CA ASN A 260 -18.73 19.97 9.16
C ASN A 260 -19.16 19.82 7.67
N ASP A 261 -20.35 19.29 7.39
CA ASP A 261 -20.91 19.22 6.02
C ASP A 261 -20.02 18.49 4.99
N LEU A 262 -19.20 17.53 5.43
CA LEU A 262 -18.42 16.65 4.56
C LEU A 262 -18.75 15.18 4.85
N PHE A 263 -19.24 14.49 3.80
CA PHE A 263 -19.78 13.13 3.81
C PHE A 263 -18.72 12.06 4.11
N SER A 264 -18.91 11.19 5.11
CA SER A 264 -18.03 10.03 5.34
C SER A 264 -18.74 8.72 4.98
N TYR A 265 -17.99 7.67 4.60
CA TYR A 265 -18.52 6.37 4.17
C TYR A 265 -18.05 5.23 5.09
N LEU A 266 -18.95 4.27 5.37
CA LEU A 266 -18.68 3.03 6.11
C LEU A 266 -18.91 1.80 5.19
N TYR A 267 -18.12 0.74 5.36
CA TYR A 267 -18.10 -0.45 4.50
C TYR A 267 -18.85 -1.63 5.13
N CYS A 268 -19.54 -2.46 4.33
CA CYS A 268 -20.16 -3.71 4.78
C CYS A 268 -20.01 -4.77 3.66
N LEU A 269 -19.76 -6.03 4.04
CA LEU A 269 -19.62 -7.16 3.13
C LEU A 269 -21.02 -7.64 2.69
N ASP A 270 -21.19 -7.98 1.40
CA ASP A 270 -22.45 -8.55 0.89
C ASP A 270 -22.80 -9.86 1.64
N GLY A 271 -23.90 -9.86 2.41
CA GLY A 271 -24.47 -11.08 3.01
C GLY A 271 -25.05 -10.98 4.42
N GLN A 272 -24.88 -9.89 5.17
CA GLN A 272 -25.52 -9.73 6.49
C GLN A 272 -26.82 -8.91 6.40
N GLN A 273 -27.96 -9.60 6.53
CA GLN A 273 -29.27 -8.98 6.73
C GLN A 273 -29.32 -8.25 8.08
N GLU A 274 -29.85 -7.01 8.03
CA GLU A 274 -30.44 -6.20 9.11
C GLU A 274 -29.91 -6.41 10.55
N MET A 275 -28.91 -5.61 10.96
CA MET A 275 -28.74 -5.27 12.37
C MET A 275 -29.55 -4.01 12.71
N GLU A 276 -30.52 -4.19 13.61
CA GLU A 276 -31.41 -3.17 14.15
C GLU A 276 -30.66 -1.99 14.82
N ARG A 277 -31.30 -0.83 14.74
CA ARG A 277 -30.89 0.47 15.30
C ARG A 277 -30.64 0.42 16.81
N ARG A 278 -29.42 0.19 17.31
CA ARG A 278 -29.05 0.64 18.67
C ARG A 278 -27.61 1.17 18.78
N GLU A 279 -27.57 2.47 19.07
CA GLU A 279 -26.53 3.27 19.75
C GLU A 279 -25.11 3.31 19.14
N ALA A 280 -24.89 4.37 18.36
CA ALA A 280 -23.57 4.83 17.95
C ALA A 280 -22.87 5.58 19.09
N ASN A 281 -21.67 5.15 19.47
CA ASN A 281 -20.73 5.98 20.20
C ASN A 281 -19.31 5.83 19.61
N SER A 282 -18.87 6.92 18.98
CA SER A 282 -17.52 7.48 19.02
C SER A 282 -16.32 6.57 18.71
N SER A 283 -16.08 6.27 17.42
CA SER A 283 -14.72 6.07 16.86
C SER A 283 -14.78 5.70 15.36
N CYS A 284 -14.54 6.65 14.45
CA CYS A 284 -14.43 6.36 13.01
C CYS A 284 -13.27 7.13 12.36
N ILE A 285 -12.43 6.41 11.62
CA ILE A 285 -11.31 6.91 10.80
C ILE A 285 -11.78 6.99 9.33
N LEU A 286 -11.42 8.07 8.64
CA LEU A 286 -11.93 8.48 7.32
C LEU A 286 -11.12 7.89 6.15
N PHE A 287 -11.79 7.32 5.14
CA PHE A 287 -11.26 7.15 3.77
C PHE A 287 -12.36 7.35 2.71
N TRP A 288 -11.99 7.88 1.53
CA TRP A 288 -12.91 8.30 0.45
C TRP A 288 -12.52 7.61 -0.86
N ASP A 289 -13.51 7.13 -1.63
CA ASP A 289 -13.32 6.74 -3.03
C ASP A 289 -14.49 7.29 -3.87
N ARG A 290 -14.17 7.88 -5.03
CA ARG A 290 -15.14 8.25 -6.05
C ARG A 290 -14.51 8.10 -7.43
N CYS A 291 -14.37 6.87 -7.90
CA CYS A 291 -14.11 6.58 -9.30
C CYS A 291 -15.47 6.53 -10.06
N CYS A 292 -15.82 7.61 -10.75
CA CYS A 292 -17.03 7.69 -11.58
C CYS A 292 -16.94 6.74 -12.78
N LEU A 293 -17.74 5.66 -12.77
CA LEU A 293 -18.09 4.88 -13.95
C LEU A 293 -19.11 5.64 -14.80
N GLN A 294 -18.68 6.29 -15.89
CA GLN A 294 -19.59 6.58 -17.01
C GLN A 294 -19.75 5.29 -17.83
N ARG A 295 -20.74 4.47 -17.48
CA ARG A 295 -21.29 3.48 -18.42
C ARG A 295 -22.40 4.15 -19.22
N SER A 296 -22.14 4.32 -20.52
CA SER A 296 -23.13 4.63 -21.54
C SER A 296 -24.26 3.58 -21.50
N CYS A 297 -25.43 3.99 -21.03
CA CYS A 297 -26.63 3.15 -21.05
C CYS A 297 -27.31 3.32 -22.42
N SER A 298 -26.95 2.46 -23.38
CA SER A 298 -27.69 2.29 -24.63
C SER A 298 -29.03 1.63 -24.31
N ARG A 299 -30.10 2.42 -24.25
CA ARG A 299 -31.48 1.89 -24.23
C ARG A 299 -31.84 1.41 -25.64
N THR A 300 -31.89 0.10 -25.80
CA THR A 300 -32.66 -0.57 -26.85
C THR A 300 -34.15 -0.33 -26.59
N ALA A 301 -34.81 0.41 -27.48
CA ALA A 301 -36.27 0.43 -27.60
C ALA A 301 -36.63 0.01 -29.03
N ALA A 302 -37.33 -1.11 -29.16
CA ALA A 302 -37.93 -1.61 -30.39
C ALA A 302 -39.38 -1.08 -30.54
N PRO A 303 -39.99 -1.16 -31.72
CA PRO A 303 -40.69 -0.03 -32.34
C PRO A 303 -42.21 -0.03 -32.15
N THR A 304 -42.80 1.17 -32.15
CA THR A 304 -44.19 1.39 -32.58
C THR A 304 -44.22 2.61 -33.49
N GLY A 305 -44.92 2.45 -34.62
CA GLY A 305 -44.76 3.27 -35.81
C GLY A 305 -45.62 4.54 -35.90
N ALA A 306 -45.73 4.97 -37.15
CA ALA A 306 -46.55 6.05 -37.72
C ALA A 306 -45.88 7.43 -37.87
N HIS A 307 -45.38 7.64 -39.09
CA HIS A 307 -45.68 8.78 -39.97
C HIS A 307 -45.66 10.21 -39.38
N LYS A 308 -44.69 11.03 -39.80
CA LYS A 308 -44.86 12.03 -40.88
C LYS A 308 -43.57 12.82 -41.13
N SER A 309 -43.40 13.10 -42.42
CA SER A 309 -42.39 13.92 -43.09
C SER A 309 -42.13 15.30 -42.45
N CYS A 310 -40.89 15.79 -42.57
CA CYS A 310 -40.61 17.01 -43.34
C CYS A 310 -39.13 17.11 -43.73
N ARG A 311 -38.94 17.65 -44.93
CA ARG A 311 -37.71 17.75 -45.70
C ARG A 311 -36.81 18.90 -45.20
N GLY A 312 -35.51 18.74 -45.45
CA GLY A 312 -34.73 19.75 -46.18
C GLY A 312 -33.91 20.73 -45.33
N GLY A 313 -32.61 20.81 -45.63
CA GLY A 313 -31.77 21.91 -45.17
C GLY A 313 -30.28 21.61 -45.15
N GLN A 314 -29.66 21.48 -46.33
CA GLN A 314 -28.22 21.63 -46.51
C GLN A 314 -27.75 23.05 -46.13
N ARG A 315 -26.56 23.17 -45.53
CA ARG A 315 -25.46 24.14 -45.82
C ARG A 315 -24.42 24.01 -44.70
N ALA A 316 -23.23 23.45 -44.97
CA ALA A 316 -22.05 24.08 -45.56
C ALA A 316 -21.28 24.98 -44.58
N ALA A 317 -20.03 24.59 -44.32
CA ALA A 317 -19.01 25.30 -43.56
C ALA A 317 -18.60 26.64 -44.22
N PRO A 318 -17.81 27.45 -43.50
CA PRO A 318 -16.59 27.94 -44.13
C PRO A 318 -15.34 27.84 -43.25
N SER A 319 -14.24 27.73 -43.98
CA SER A 319 -12.82 27.74 -43.67
C SER A 319 -12.23 29.13 -43.39
N GLY A 320 -11.04 29.15 -42.77
CA GLY A 320 -10.07 30.26 -42.73
C GLY A 320 -10.06 31.00 -41.39
N GLY A 321 -8.94 31.44 -40.80
CA GLY A 321 -7.52 31.50 -41.15
C GLY A 321 -6.83 32.42 -40.12
N GLU A 322 -5.57 32.11 -39.78
CA GLU A 322 -4.50 32.95 -39.19
C GLU A 322 -4.78 33.93 -38.02
N CYS A 323 -4.20 33.65 -36.86
CA CYS A 323 -3.06 34.38 -36.22
C CYS A 323 -2.45 33.49 -35.14
#